data_AF-A0A7X8IFW0-F1
#
_entry.id   AF-A0A7X8IFW0-F1
#
_cell.length_a   1.000
_cell.length_b   1.000
_cell.length_c   1.000
_cell.angle_alpha   90.00
_cell.angle_beta   90.00
_cell.angle_gamma   90.00
#
_symmetry.space_group_name_H-M   'P 1'
#
loop_
_entity.id
_entity.type
_entity.pdbx_description
1 polymer ?
#
loop_
_entity_poly.entity_id
_entity_poly.type
_entity_poly.pdbx_seq_one_letter_code
_entity_poly.pdbx_strand_id
1 'polypeptide(L)' 'MIFKIPVAIEKLDGKDIFVTISVGVSLFHPKDKSIEDVISRADKALYIVKKAERTKSVCIILIR' A
#
# COMPACT_ATOMS: atom_id res chain seq x y z
N MET A 1 5.25 -6.80 8.80
CA MET A 1 6.58 -6.40 8.32
C MET A 1 6.38 -5.14 7.49
N ILE A 2 6.95 -4.01 7.91
CA ILE A 2 6.80 -2.72 7.22
C ILE A 2 8.07 -2.52 6.38
N PHE A 3 7.95 -2.44 5.05
CA PHE A 3 9.06 -2.01 4.20
C PHE A 3 8.96 -0.51 3.94
N LYS A 4 10.06 0.22 4.12
CA LYS A 4 10.20 1.59 3.64
C LYS A 4 10.63 1.53 2.17
N ILE A 5 9.75 1.96 1.27
CA ILE A 5 10.08 2.14 -0.14
C ILE A 5 10.62 3.58 -0.30
N PRO A 6 11.71 3.81 -1.05
CA PRO A 6 12.22 5.15 -1.29
C PRO A 6 11.16 6.03 -1.98
N VAL A 7 10.98 7.24 -1.46
CA VAL A 7 10.14 8.30 -2.03
C VAL A 7 10.79 8.78 -3.33
N ALA A 8 10.06 8.74 -4.44
CA ALA A 8 10.53 9.32 -5.70
C ALA A 8 10.41 10.85 -5.63
N ILE A 9 11.47 11.54 -6.08
CA ILE A 9 11.45 12.98 -6.32
C ILE A 9 11.24 13.15 -7.83
N GLU A 10 10.01 13.46 -8.22
CA GLU A 10 9.68 13.74 -9.61
C GLU A 10 9.76 15.25 -9.87
N LYS A 11 10.27 15.65 -11.04
CA LYS A 11 10.26 17.05 -11.46
C LYS A 11 9.01 17.33 -12.28
N LEU A 12 8.10 18.14 -11.72
CA LEU A 12 6.94 18.67 -12.44
C LEU A 12 7.08 20.19 -12.50
N ASP A 13 7.07 20.75 -13.72
CA ASP A 13 7.22 22.19 -13.98
C ASP A 13 8.46 22.82 -13.31
N GLY A 14 9.57 22.08 -13.28
CA GLY A 14 10.82 22.53 -12.68
C GLY A 14 10.83 22.56 -11.15
N LYS A 15 9.80 22.02 -10.49
CA LYS A 15 9.75 21.86 -9.03
C LYS A 15 9.85 20.39 -8.64
N ASP A 16 10.58 20.14 -7.55
CA ASP A 16 10.70 18.81 -6.96
C ASP A 16 9.40 18.46 -6.21
N ILE A 17 8.79 17.33 -6.56
CA ILE A 17 7.61 16.78 -5.88
C ILE A 17 7.99 15.51 -5.15
N PHE A 18 7.64 15.46 -3.86
CA PHE A 18 7.78 14.27 -3.03
C PHE A 18 6.54 13.39 -3.15
N VAL A 19 6.72 12.15 -3.63
CA VAL A 19 5.62 11.19 -3.80
C VAL A 19 5.77 9.99 -2.88
N THR A 20 4.72 9.70 -2.10
CA THR A 20 4.64 8.53 -1.24
C THR A 20 3.60 7.55 -1.76
N ILE A 21 3.85 6.25 -1.56
CA ILE A 21 2.88 5.20 -1.90
C ILE A 21 2.48 4.41 -0.65
N SER A 22 1.21 4.03 -0.60
CA SER A 22 0.69 3.06 0.36
C SER A 22 0.45 1.75 -0.38
N VAL A 23 0.80 0.61 0.22
CA VAL A 23 0.65 -0.72 -0.43
C VAL A 23 -0.08 -1.68 0.50
N GLY A 24 -1.17 -2.26 0.01
CA GLY A 24 -1.85 -3.37 0.68
C GLY A 24 -1.37 -4.70 0.11
N VAL A 25 -1.01 -5.64 0.98
CA VAL A 25 -0.51 -6.97 0.59
C VAL A 25 -1.41 -8.03 1.19
N SER A 26 -1.65 -9.10 0.42
CA SER A 26 -2.29 -10.32 0.89
C SER A 26 -1.48 -11.53 0.43
N LEU A 27 -1.55 -12.61 1.21
CA LEU A 27 -1.01 -13.91 0.82
C LEU A 27 -2.18 -14.83 0.49
N PHE A 28 -2.01 -15.71 -0.49
CA PHE A 28 -2.98 -16.75 -0.78
C PHE A 28 -3.26 -17.58 0.48
N HIS A 29 -4.54 -17.75 0.79
CA HIS A 29 -5.02 -18.52 1.93
C HIS A 29 -5.86 -19.70 1.42
N PRO A 30 -5.76 -20.91 1.99
CA PRO A 30 -6.56 -22.08 1.59
C PRO A 30 -8.09 -21.93 1.65
N LYS A 31 -8.58 -20.80 2.18
CA LYS A 31 -10.01 -20.48 2.29
C LYS A 31 -10.47 -19.50 1.21
N ASP A 32 -9.54 -18.91 0.45
CA ASP A 32 -9.88 -18.08 -0.70
C ASP A 32 -10.52 -18.99 -1.76
N LYS A 33 -11.71 -18.58 -2.21
CA LYS A 33 -12.48 -19.31 -3.23
C LYS A 33 -12.12 -18.84 -4.63
N SER A 34 -11.58 -17.64 -4.74
CA SER A 34 -11.14 -17.06 -6.00
C SER A 34 -10.02 -16.03 -5.81
N ILE A 35 -9.44 -15.56 -6.93
CA ILE A 35 -8.41 -14.52 -6.91
C ILE A 35 -8.96 -13.19 -6.38
N GLU A 36 -10.26 -12.93 -6.58
CA GLU A 36 -10.95 -11.75 -6.08
C GLU A 36 -10.93 -11.68 -4.55
N ASP A 37 -10.98 -12.81 -3.85
CA ASP A 37 -10.86 -12.85 -2.39
C ASP A 37 -9.47 -12.35 -1.93
N VAL A 38 -8.42 -12.79 -2.62
CA VAL A 38 -7.03 -12.38 -2.36
C VAL A 38 -6.86 -10.88 -2.61
N ILE A 39 -7.36 -10.38 -3.75
CA ILE A 39 -7.29 -8.97 -4.13
C ILE A 39 -8.11 -8.11 -3.15
N SER A 40 -9.32 -8.54 -2.78
CA SER A 40 -10.19 -7.84 -1.83
C SER A 40 -9.52 -7.69 -0.45
N ARG A 41 -8.77 -8.70 0.00
CA ARG A 41 -8.01 -8.60 1.26
C ARG A 41 -6.84 -7.64 1.15
N ALA A 42 -6.10 -7.64 0.03
CA ALA A 42 -5.06 -6.65 -0.21
C ALA A 42 -5.62 -5.22 -0.26
N ASP A 43 -6.77 -5.02 -0.91
CA ASP A 43 -7.44 -3.72 -0.98
C ASP A 43 -7.92 -3.24 0.40
N LYS A 44 -8.49 -4.14 1.22
CA LYS A 44 -8.82 -3.85 2.62
C LYS A 44 -7.59 -3.43 3.42
N ALA A 45 -6.45 -4.10 3.21
CA ALA A 45 -5.20 -3.73 3.85
C ALA A 45 -4.76 -2.31 3.45
N LEU A 46 -4.83 -1.99 2.15
CA LEU A 46 -4.52 -0.66 1.63
C LEU A 46 -5.47 0.42 2.18
N TYR A 47 -6.76 0.11 2.29
CA TYR A 47 -7.75 1.02 2.84
C TYR A 47 -7.47 1.35 4.31
N ILE A 48 -7.10 0.34 5.11
CA ILE A 48 -6.70 0.55 6.51
C ILE A 48 -5.47 1.46 6.58
N VAL A 49 -4.47 1.25 5.72
CA VAL A 49 -3.30 2.15 5.63
C VAL A 49 -3.74 3.58 5.35
N LYS A 50 -4.52 3.80 4.30
CA LYS A 50 -4.97 5.14 3.88
C LYS A 50 -5.82 5.83 4.93
N LYS A 51 -6.61 5.07 5.69
CA LYS A 51 -7.44 5.61 6.78
C LYS A 51 -6.62 5.92 8.04
N ALA A 52 -5.57 5.14 8.31
CA ALA A 52 -4.70 5.30 9.46
C ALA A 52 -3.64 6.40 9.26
N GLU A 53 -3.21 6.65 8.03
CA GLU A 53 -2.18 7.64 7.75
C GLU A 53 -2.73 9.07 7.60
N ARG A 54 -2.09 9.98 8.35
CA ARG A 54 -2.09 11.44 8.13
C ARG A 54 -0.76 11.90 7.51
N THR A 55 0.07 10.98 6.99
CA THR A 55 1.53 11.13 6.95
C THR A 55 2.20 10.90 5.60
N LYS A 56 3.35 11.58 5.44
CA LYS A 56 4.25 11.64 4.29
C LYS A 56 5.16 10.40 4.14
N SER A 57 4.65 9.19 4.40
CA SER A 57 5.48 7.98 4.53
C SER A 57 4.96 6.82 3.67
N VAL A 58 5.80 5.80 3.48
CA VAL A 58 5.37 4.52 2.88
C VAL A 58 4.90 3.58 3.99
N CYS A 59 3.69 3.06 3.85
CA CYS A 59 3.10 2.12 4.80
C CYS A 59 2.58 0.87 4.09
N ILE A 60 2.92 -0.29 4.66
CA ILE A 60 2.59 -1.61 4.13
C ILE A 60 1.88 -2.42 5.19
N ILE A 61 0.68 -2.90 4.86
CA ILE A 61 -0.10 -3.79 5.72
C ILE A 61 -0.32 -5.12 5.00
N LEU A 62 -0.10 -6.20 5.75
CA LEU A 62 -0.37 -7.56 5.31
C LEU A 62 -1.60 -8.09 6.06
N ILE A 63 -2.60 -8.56 5.32
CA ILE A 63 -3.74 -9.29 5.86
C ILE A 63 -3.63 -10.76 5.42
N ARG A 64 -3.81 -11.67 6.38
CA ARG A 64 -3.76 -13.12 6.17
C ARG A 64 -5.12 -13.72 5.88
#